data_AF-A0A957NQW5-F1
#
_entry.id   AF-A0A957NQW5-F1
#
_cell.length_a   1.000
_cell.length_b   1.000
_cell.length_c   1.000
_cell.angle_alpha   90.00
_cell.angle_beta   90.00
_cell.angle_gamma   90.00
#
_symmetry.space_group_name_H-M   'P 1'
#
loop_
_entity.id
_entity.type
_entity.pdbx_description
1 polymer ?
#
loop_
_entity_poly.entity_id
_entity_poly.type
_entity_poly.pdbx_seq_one_letter_code
_entity_poly.pdbx_strand_id
1 'polypeptide(L)'
;LDVDDLRAVVDESYAQRQAEVPKVQTIVAQELEHLLHWLREREIIPALVALREHTRLIADEELARAKQRIANLHPEVAPEIEETMDKLVHRLVNKLLHEPTIRLKEQAVKGEAVRYTQLLNEVFG
;
A
#
# COMPACT_ATOMS: atom_id res chain seq x y z
N LEU A 1 -35.17 -24.41 46.12
CA LEU A 1 -34.57 -23.18 45.60
C LEU A 1 -34.35 -22.25 46.77
N ASP A 2 -33.31 -22.61 47.52
CA ASP A 2 -32.78 -21.82 48.62
C ASP A 2 -31.76 -20.80 48.08
N VAL A 3 -31.41 -19.79 48.86
CA VAL A 3 -30.40 -18.76 48.53
C VAL A 3 -29.04 -19.41 48.20
N ASP A 4 -28.75 -20.57 48.78
CA ASP A 4 -27.54 -21.35 48.49
C ASP A 4 -27.56 -22.01 47.10
N ASP A 5 -28.73 -22.42 46.59
CA ASP A 5 -28.87 -22.92 45.21
C ASP A 5 -28.57 -21.81 44.19
N LEU A 6 -28.98 -20.57 44.48
CA LEU A 6 -28.72 -19.41 43.64
C LEU A 6 -27.23 -18.99 43.68
N ARG A 7 -26.57 -19.13 44.82
CA ARG A 7 -25.12 -18.89 44.94
C ARG A 7 -24.30 -19.85 44.08
N ALA A 8 -24.63 -21.14 44.10
CA ALA A 8 -23.94 -22.15 43.30
C ALA A 8 -24.01 -21.84 41.79
N VAL A 9 -25.18 -21.43 41.29
CA VAL A 9 -25.38 -21.05 39.88
C VAL A 9 -24.61 -19.78 39.51
N VAL A 10 -24.53 -18.80 40.42
CA VAL A 10 -23.76 -17.57 40.19
C VAL A 10 -22.26 -17.86 40.14
N ASP A 11 -21.75 -18.69 41.05
CA ASP A 11 -20.34 -19.07 41.10
C ASP A 11 -19.92 -19.89 39.87
N GLU A 12 -20.78 -20.82 39.43
CA GLU A 12 -20.59 -21.58 38.18
C GLU A 12 -20.59 -20.65 36.96
N SER A 13 -21.54 -19.72 36.89
CA SER A 13 -21.60 -18.70 35.82
C SER A 13 -20.37 -17.78 35.82
N TYR A 14 -19.81 -17.47 36.99
CA TYR A 14 -18.62 -16.65 37.13
C TYR A 14 -17.35 -17.41 36.70
N ALA A 15 -17.22 -18.67 37.09
CA ALA A 15 -16.14 -19.55 36.68
C ALA A 15 -16.14 -19.79 35.16
N GLN A 16 -17.32 -20.00 34.56
CA GLN A 16 -17.48 -20.10 33.11
C GLN A 16 -17.04 -18.80 32.42
N ARG A 17 -17.47 -17.64 32.91
CA ARG A 17 -17.05 -16.34 32.35
C ARG A 17 -15.54 -16.11 32.46
N GLN A 18 -14.90 -16.48 33.58
CA GLN A 18 -13.45 -16.41 33.72
C GLN A 18 -12.72 -17.32 32.73
N ALA A 19 -13.25 -18.52 32.46
CA ALA A 19 -12.66 -19.45 31.50
C ALA A 19 -12.75 -18.95 30.04
N GLU A 20 -13.69 -18.05 29.74
CA GLU A 20 -13.79 -17.41 28.42
C GLU A 20 -12.81 -16.22 28.24
N VAL A 21 -12.31 -15.60 29.31
CA VAL A 21 -11.41 -14.44 29.24
C VAL A 21 -10.17 -14.69 28.37
N PRO A 22 -9.43 -15.82 28.50
CA PRO A 22 -8.28 -16.10 27.64
C PRO A 22 -8.62 -16.22 26.14
N LYS A 23 -9.83 -16.70 25.82
CA LYS A 23 -10.29 -16.79 24.43
C LYS A 23 -10.56 -15.40 23.86
N VAL A 24 -11.22 -14.54 24.64
CA VAL A 24 -11.45 -13.14 24.28
C VAL A 24 -10.12 -12.39 24.10
N GLN A 25 -9.15 -12.60 24.99
CA GLN A 25 -7.82 -12.01 24.88
C GLN A 25 -7.10 -12.44 23.59
N THR A 26 -7.22 -13.72 23.21
CA THR A 26 -6.67 -14.21 21.93
C THR A 26 -7.29 -13.49 20.74
N ILE A 27 -8.61 -13.35 20.71
CA ILE A 27 -9.32 -12.65 19.63
C ILE A 27 -8.86 -11.19 19.55
N VAL A 28 -8.82 -10.49 20.69
CA VAL A 28 -8.38 -9.09 20.75
C VAL A 28 -6.93 -8.93 20.28
N ALA A 29 -6.05 -9.86 20.64
CA ALA A 29 -4.65 -9.84 20.19
C ALA A 29 -4.54 -10.01 18.67
N GLN A 30 -5.31 -10.93 18.08
CA GLN A 30 -5.36 -11.14 16.63
C GLN A 30 -5.89 -9.91 15.88
N GLU A 31 -6.97 -9.31 16.37
CA GLU A 31 -7.55 -8.10 15.77
C GLU A 31 -6.61 -6.89 15.89
N LEU A 32 -5.89 -6.78 17.02
CA LEU A 32 -4.88 -5.75 17.19
C LEU A 32 -3.73 -5.92 16.20
N GLU A 33 -3.28 -7.15 15.95
CA GLU A 33 -2.24 -7.44 14.96
C GLU A 33 -2.69 -7.06 13.55
N HIS A 34 -3.93 -7.42 13.17
CA HIS A 34 -4.53 -7.01 11.90
C HIS A 34 -4.64 -5.49 11.75
N LEU A 35 -5.08 -4.79 12.80
CA LEU A 35 -5.19 -3.33 12.80
C LEU A 35 -3.82 -2.67 12.61
N LEU A 36 -2.81 -3.13 13.35
CA LEU A 36 -1.44 -2.60 13.25
C LEU A 36 -0.83 -2.87 11.87
N HIS A 37 -1.12 -4.02 11.27
CA HIS A 37 -0.74 -4.34 9.90
C HIS A 37 -1.36 -3.36 8.90
N TRP A 38 -2.68 -3.16 8.99
CA TRP A 38 -3.42 -2.24 8.13
C TRP A 38 -2.95 -0.79 8.25
N LEU A 39 -2.61 -0.33 9.46
CA LEU A 39 -2.06 1.01 9.67
C LEU A 39 -0.70 1.19 8.98
N ARG A 40 0.20 0.21 9.11
CA ARG A 40 1.54 0.26 8.46
C ARG A 40 1.45 0.29 6.94
N GLU A 41 0.53 -0.47 6.35
CA GLU A 41 0.29 -0.41 4.90
C GLU A 41 -0.12 0.98 4.41
N ARG A 42 -0.88 1.73 5.23
CA ARG A 42 -1.33 3.07 4.87
C ARG A 42 -0.22 4.11 4.93
N GLU A 43 0.74 3.96 5.83
CA GLU A 43 1.85 4.93 6.00
C GLU A 43 2.73 5.05 4.75
N ILE A 44 2.85 3.98 3.94
CA ILE A 44 3.68 4.02 2.72
C ILE A 44 2.94 4.55 1.48
N ILE A 45 1.61 4.69 1.54
CA ILE A 45 0.81 5.13 0.39
C ILE A 45 1.27 6.51 -0.15
N PRO A 46 1.51 7.54 0.69
CA PRO A 46 1.98 8.84 0.19
C PRO A 46 3.30 8.76 -0.56
N ALA A 47 4.26 7.96 -0.06
CA ALA A 47 5.56 7.77 -0.72
C ALA A 47 5.41 7.05 -2.08
N LEU A 48 4.52 6.06 -2.18
CA LEU A 48 4.21 5.39 -3.44
C LEU A 48 3.56 6.32 -4.47
N VAL A 49 2.70 7.23 -4.02
CA VAL A 49 2.11 8.27 -4.88
C VAL A 49 3.20 9.19 -5.40
N ALA A 50 4.04 9.72 -4.50
CA ALA A 50 5.15 10.60 -4.89
C ALA A 50 6.11 9.93 -5.90
N LEU A 51 6.48 8.66 -5.68
CA LEU A 51 7.31 7.90 -6.61
C LEU A 51 6.67 7.77 -8.01
N ARG A 52 5.36 7.48 -8.06
CA ARG A 52 4.61 7.35 -9.31
C ARG A 52 4.53 8.67 -10.05
N GLU A 53 4.26 9.76 -9.33
CA GLU A 53 4.19 11.10 -9.90
C GLU A 53 5.55 11.54 -10.44
N HIS A 54 6.63 11.37 -9.66
CA HIS A 54 7.98 11.70 -10.08
C HIS A 54 8.41 10.92 -11.35
N THR A 55 8.16 9.61 -11.38
CA THR A 55 8.49 8.78 -12.55
C THR A 55 7.69 9.21 -13.78
N ARG A 56 6.42 9.56 -13.59
CA ARG A 56 5.56 10.02 -14.68
C ARG A 56 5.99 11.39 -15.21
N LEU A 57 6.38 12.30 -14.33
CA LEU A 57 6.89 13.62 -14.70
C LEU A 57 8.09 13.48 -15.65
N ILE A 58 9.09 12.66 -15.27
CA ILE A 58 10.28 12.41 -16.10
C ILE A 58 9.88 11.81 -17.45
N ALA A 59 8.97 10.84 -17.44
CA ALA A 59 8.52 10.17 -18.66
C ALA A 59 7.78 11.14 -19.60
N ASP A 60 6.91 12.00 -19.05
CA ASP A 60 6.14 12.98 -19.81
C ASP A 60 7.06 14.07 -20.40
N GLU A 61 8.10 14.49 -19.67
CA GLU A 61 9.12 15.42 -20.16
C GLU A 61 9.92 14.85 -21.35
N GLU A 62 10.40 13.62 -21.24
CA GLU A 62 11.13 12.97 -22.33
C GLU A 62 10.23 12.71 -23.55
N LEU A 63 8.99 12.34 -23.29
CA LEU A 63 8.00 12.14 -24.34
C LEU A 63 7.71 13.44 -25.07
N ALA A 64 7.54 14.56 -24.35
CA ALA A 64 7.35 15.88 -24.96
C ALA A 64 8.53 16.28 -25.85
N ARG A 65 9.77 16.05 -25.39
CA ARG A 65 10.99 16.27 -26.19
C ARG A 65 10.98 15.44 -27.48
N ALA A 66 10.64 14.16 -27.38
CA ALA A 66 10.56 13.27 -28.54
C ALA A 66 9.48 13.70 -29.53
N LYS A 67 8.28 14.03 -29.04
CA LYS A 67 7.15 14.53 -29.84
C LYS A 67 7.51 15.79 -30.60
N GLN A 68 8.08 16.79 -29.92
CA GLN A 68 8.49 18.05 -30.55
C GLN A 68 9.51 17.81 -31.66
N ARG A 69 10.49 16.92 -31.44
CA ARG A 69 11.50 16.60 -32.45
C ARG A 69 10.90 15.90 -33.67
N ILE A 70 9.93 15.01 -33.49
CA ILE A 70 9.23 14.33 -34.59
C ILE A 70 8.35 15.32 -35.35
N ALA A 71 7.59 16.16 -34.66
CA ALA A 71 6.77 17.19 -35.29
C ALA A 71 7.60 18.15 -36.17
N ASN A 72 8.83 18.48 -35.74
CA ASN A 72 9.73 19.34 -36.50
C ASN A 72 10.35 18.65 -37.74
N LEU A 73 10.62 17.35 -37.67
CA LEU A 73 11.30 16.61 -38.74
C LEU A 73 10.32 15.94 -39.73
N HIS A 74 9.15 15.53 -39.24
CA HIS A 74 8.19 14.68 -39.93
C HIS A 74 6.73 15.07 -39.56
N PRO A 75 6.29 16.30 -39.88
CA PRO A 75 4.99 16.81 -39.48
C PRO A 75 3.80 15.98 -40.02
N GLU A 76 3.97 15.33 -41.17
CA GLU A 76 2.95 14.51 -41.82
C GLU A 76 2.59 13.21 -41.07
N VAL A 77 3.55 12.63 -40.35
CA VAL A 77 3.36 11.38 -39.57
C VAL A 77 3.31 11.61 -38.06
N ALA A 78 3.62 12.83 -37.60
CA ALA A 78 3.66 13.16 -36.18
C ALA A 78 2.36 12.76 -35.42
N PRO A 79 1.13 13.04 -35.91
CA PRO A 79 -0.09 12.70 -35.17
C PRO A 79 -0.25 11.20 -34.89
N GLU A 80 0.09 10.33 -35.84
CA GLU A 80 -0.01 8.87 -35.69
C GLU A 80 1.05 8.32 -34.72
N ILE A 81 2.26 8.88 -34.79
CA ILE A 81 3.38 8.47 -33.94
C ILE A 81 3.16 8.92 -32.50
N GLU A 82 2.61 10.12 -32.29
CA GLU A 82 2.33 10.67 -30.95
C GLU A 82 1.48 9.73 -30.09
N GLU A 83 0.36 9.24 -30.61
CA GLU A 83 -0.54 8.33 -29.89
C GLU A 83 0.16 7.01 -29.56
N THR A 84 0.94 6.49 -30.50
CA THR A 84 1.70 5.24 -30.31
C THR A 84 2.75 5.40 -29.22
N MET A 85 3.45 6.53 -29.18
CA MET A 85 4.45 6.83 -28.15
C MET A 85 3.81 7.03 -26.78
N ASP A 86 2.66 7.73 -26.69
CA ASP A 86 1.92 7.87 -25.43
C ASP A 86 1.58 6.51 -24.83
N LYS A 87 1.01 5.61 -25.65
CA LYS A 87 0.67 4.25 -25.22
C LYS A 87 1.92 3.43 -24.86
N LEU A 88 3.03 3.63 -25.55
CA LEU A 88 4.29 2.93 -25.25
C LEU A 88 4.84 3.37 -23.90
N VAL A 89 5.01 4.67 -23.69
CA VAL A 89 5.57 5.25 -22.47
C VAL A 89 4.68 4.93 -21.28
N HIS A 90 3.36 5.07 -21.42
CA HIS A 90 2.42 4.71 -20.35
C HIS A 90 2.54 3.23 -19.94
N ARG A 91 2.61 2.31 -20.92
CA ARG A 91 2.80 0.87 -20.64
C ARG A 91 4.17 0.59 -20.01
N LEU A 92 5.22 1.28 -20.45
CA LEU A 92 6.57 1.12 -19.90
C LEU A 92 6.61 1.55 -18.43
N VAL A 93 6.13 2.75 -18.12
CA VAL A 93 6.06 3.27 -16.74
C VAL A 93 5.25 2.33 -15.84
N ASN A 94 4.08 1.88 -16.30
CA ASN A 94 3.26 0.94 -15.53
C ASN A 94 3.98 -0.38 -15.25
N LYS A 95 4.67 -0.94 -16.25
CA LYS A 95 5.45 -2.18 -16.08
C LYS A 95 6.62 -1.99 -15.12
N LEU A 96 7.37 -0.89 -15.25
CA LEU A 96 8.50 -0.58 -14.39
C LEU A 96 8.07 -0.39 -12.93
N LEU A 97 6.93 0.26 -12.69
CA LEU A 97 6.46 0.57 -11.34
C LEU A 97 5.63 -0.55 -10.70
N HIS A 98 5.26 -1.60 -11.42
CA HIS A 98 4.45 -2.69 -10.87
C HIS A 98 5.17 -3.42 -9.72
N GLU A 99 6.33 -4.01 -10.02
CA GLU A 99 7.10 -4.80 -9.05
C GLU A 99 7.61 -3.97 -7.86
N PRO A 100 8.20 -2.76 -8.05
CA PRO A 100 8.62 -1.92 -6.93
C PRO A 100 7.44 -1.52 -6.03
N THR A 101 6.27 -1.21 -6.59
CA THR A 101 5.08 -0.87 -5.81
C THR A 101 4.65 -2.04 -4.93
N ILE A 102 4.64 -3.27 -5.47
CA ILE A 102 4.26 -4.47 -4.73
C ILE A 102 5.25 -4.70 -3.58
N ARG A 103 6.56 -4.71 -3.88
CA ARG A 103 7.59 -4.94 -2.87
C ARG A 103 7.56 -3.92 -1.75
N LEU A 104 7.34 -2.65 -2.06
CA LEU A 104 7.26 -1.59 -1.05
C LEU A 104 6.08 -1.79 -0.10
N LYS A 105 4.91 -2.20 -0.62
CA LYS A 105 3.75 -2.54 0.22
C LYS A 105 4.05 -3.72 1.13
N GLU A 106 4.64 -4.79 0.60
CA GLU A 106 5.01 -5.99 1.37
C GLU A 106 6.03 -5.70 2.47
N GLN A 107 6.96 -4.77 2.26
CA GLN A 107 7.95 -4.39 3.28
C GLN A 107 7.39 -3.44 4.32
N ALA A 108 6.45 -2.56 3.96
CA ALA A 108 5.75 -1.70 4.92
C ALA A 108 5.01 -2.52 5.98
N VAL A 109 4.33 -3.57 5.54
CA VAL A 109 3.66 -4.57 6.38
C VAL A 109 4.58 -5.14 7.47
N LYS A 110 5.84 -5.42 7.12
CA LYS A 110 6.84 -6.08 7.99
C LYS A 110 7.43 -5.16 9.06
N GLY A 111 6.98 -3.90 9.15
CA GLY A 111 7.48 -2.94 10.14
C GLY A 111 8.69 -2.13 9.68
N GLU A 112 9.13 -2.28 8.43
CA GLU A 112 10.24 -1.51 7.87
C GLU A 112 9.79 -0.24 7.11
N ALA A 113 8.50 0.14 7.23
CA ALA A 113 7.89 1.25 6.50
C ALA A 113 8.64 2.58 6.65
N VAL A 114 9.08 2.91 7.87
CA VAL A 114 9.84 4.15 8.17
C VAL A 114 11.20 4.16 7.47
N ARG A 115 11.89 3.02 7.42
CA ARG A 115 13.19 2.91 6.76
C ARG A 115 13.06 2.97 5.24
N TYR A 116 12.00 2.39 4.68
CA TYR A 116 11.76 2.38 3.25
C TYR A 116 11.25 3.74 2.71
N THR A 117 10.43 4.45 3.46
CA THR A 117 10.00 5.81 3.10
C THR A 117 11.20 6.78 3.09
N GLN A 118 12.12 6.65 4.04
CA GLN A 118 13.40 7.37 4.02
C GLN A 118 14.23 7.01 2.77
N LEU A 119 14.39 5.73 2.46
CA LEU A 119 15.17 5.28 1.30
C LEU A 119 14.56 5.74 -0.04
N LEU A 120 13.23 5.78 -0.14
CA LEU A 120 12.55 6.32 -1.32
C LEU A 120 12.79 7.82 -1.49
N ASN A 121 12.73 8.58 -0.40
CA ASN A 121 13.06 10.00 -0.43
C ASN A 121 14.54 10.25 -0.74
N GLU A 122 15.46 9.37 -0.32
CA GLU A 122 16.89 9.50 -0.66
C GLU A 122 17.20 9.16 -2.13
N VAL A 123 16.47 8.21 -2.72
CA VAL A 123 16.73 7.74 -4.09
C VAL A 123 15.97 8.54 -5.15
N PHE A 124 14.80 9.08 -4.79
CA PHE A 124 13.90 9.76 -5.73
C PHE A 124 13.44 11.15 -5.30
N GLY A 125 13.80 11.61 -4.09
CA GLY A 125 13.51 12.96 -3.59
C GLY A 125 14.62 13.95 -3.87
#